data_AF-A0A0G2AIC9-F1
#
_entry.id   AF-A0A0G2AIC9-F1
#
_cell.length_a   1.000
_cell.length_b   1.000
_cell.length_c   1.000
_cell.angle_alpha   90.00
_cell.angle_beta   90.00
_cell.angle_gamma   90.00
#
_symmetry.space_group_name_H-M   'P 1'
#
loop_
_entity.id
_entity.type
_entity.pdbx_description
1 polymer ?
#
loop_
_entity_poly.entity_id
_entity_poly.type
_entity_poly.pdbx_seq_one_letter_code
_entity_poly.pdbx_strand_id
1 'polypeptide(L)'
;MSSRNFSISTVATATDQPDRQAALHALRNGIDEADRALLESIAARTQPEPADSLAATFAREFRGLFPSCPQKKAEEAARHLVAEMQTLFPWSLCRASIAALINGFSHRAQVRQHKNQTRDAVREQEMSERWCSSSTALAMDPQKTDRLLQTIIETSVRMQEIQVPPAAAP
;
A
#
# COMPACT_ATOMS: atom_id res chain seq x y z
N MET A 1 60.73 21.98 10.92
CA MET A 1 59.44 22.55 10.46
C MET A 1 58.62 21.45 9.83
N SER A 2 57.39 21.30 10.32
CA SER A 2 56.21 20.63 9.75
C SER A 2 56.23 19.12 9.46
N SER A 3 55.57 18.42 10.37
CA SER A 3 54.86 17.16 10.24
C SER A 3 53.94 17.09 9.02
N ARG A 4 53.69 15.87 8.50
CA ARG A 4 52.38 15.18 8.63
C ARG A 4 52.39 13.81 7.96
N ASN A 5 52.18 12.80 8.80
CA ASN A 5 51.63 11.50 8.44
C ASN A 5 50.29 11.70 7.71
N PHE A 6 50.07 10.97 6.62
CA PHE A 6 48.73 10.68 6.13
C PHE A 6 48.50 9.17 6.18
N SER A 7 48.13 8.69 7.37
CA SER A 7 47.33 7.48 7.49
C SER A 7 45.93 7.81 6.99
N ILE A 8 45.51 7.21 5.88
CA ILE A 8 44.09 7.20 5.51
C ILE A 8 43.44 6.07 6.30
N SER A 9 42.95 6.40 7.49
CA SER A 9 41.91 5.62 8.17
C SER A 9 40.60 5.81 7.41
N THR A 10 40.05 4.68 6.96
CA THR A 10 38.64 4.28 7.00
C THR A 10 37.56 5.34 6.73
N VAL A 11 36.82 5.15 5.63
CA VAL A 11 35.36 5.36 5.66
C VAL A 11 34.71 4.05 5.23
N ALA A 12 34.29 3.28 6.23
CA ALA A 12 33.37 2.18 6.07
C ALA A 12 32.05 2.75 5.53
N THR A 13 31.71 2.41 4.29
CA THR A 13 30.37 2.64 3.69
C THR A 13 29.62 1.32 3.62
N ALA A 14 29.50 0.61 4.75
CA ALA A 14 28.89 -0.72 4.81
C ALA A 14 27.98 -0.96 6.02
N THR A 15 27.50 0.09 6.70
CA THR A 15 26.69 -0.06 7.92
C THR A 15 25.25 0.45 7.82
N ASP A 16 24.83 1.09 6.72
CA ASP A 16 23.49 1.72 6.64
C ASP A 16 22.51 1.01 5.66
N GLN A 17 22.96 -0.04 4.98
CA GLN A 17 22.17 -0.83 4.02
C GLN A 17 21.38 -2.01 4.60
N PRO A 18 21.90 -2.83 5.55
CA PRO A 18 21.16 -4.00 6.03
C PRO A 18 19.86 -3.60 6.76
N ASP A 19 19.87 -2.49 7.50
CA ASP A 19 18.71 -2.00 8.25
C ASP A 19 17.59 -1.49 7.33
N ARG A 20 17.93 -0.83 6.21
CA ARG A 20 16.95 -0.38 5.22
C ARG A 20 16.30 -1.55 4.48
N GLN A 21 17.10 -2.58 4.15
CA GLN A 21 16.58 -3.76 3.48
C GLN A 21 15.65 -4.56 4.42
N ALA A 22 16.04 -4.71 5.69
CA ALA A 22 15.20 -5.36 6.70
C ALA A 22 13.89 -4.59 6.93
N ALA A 23 13.93 -3.25 7.03
CA ALA A 23 12.75 -2.42 7.16
C ALA A 23 11.82 -2.53 5.94
N LEU A 24 12.38 -2.52 4.73
CA LEU A 24 11.61 -2.70 3.51
C LEU A 24 10.92 -4.08 3.46
N HIS A 25 11.61 -5.14 3.89
CA HIS A 25 11.02 -6.47 4.00
C HIS A 25 9.89 -6.51 5.03
N ALA A 26 10.07 -5.90 6.21
CA ALA A 26 9.03 -5.83 7.22
C ALA A 26 7.77 -5.11 6.71
N LEU A 27 7.94 -3.98 6.00
CA LEU A 27 6.83 -3.26 5.38
C LEU A 27 6.12 -4.09 4.30
N ARG A 28 6.88 -4.80 3.46
CA ARG A 28 6.33 -5.72 2.46
C ARG A 28 5.52 -6.84 3.12
N ASN A 29 6.01 -7.42 4.23
CA ASN A 29 5.27 -8.42 4.98
C ASN A 29 3.97 -7.85 5.58
N GLY A 30 4.01 -6.61 6.10
CA GLY A 30 2.81 -5.93 6.59
C GLY A 30 1.77 -5.68 5.49
N ILE A 31 2.22 -5.35 4.27
CA ILE A 31 1.35 -5.29 3.08
C ILE A 31 0.66 -6.64 2.86
N ASP A 32 1.42 -7.73 2.92
CA ASP A 32 0.92 -9.07 2.60
C ASP A 32 -0.08 -9.57 3.65
N GLU A 33 0.16 -9.25 4.91
CA GLU A 33 -0.75 -9.54 6.00
C GLU A 33 -2.07 -8.75 5.87
N ALA A 34 -1.99 -7.46 5.55
CA ALA A 34 -3.15 -6.62 5.31
C ALA A 34 -3.97 -7.10 4.10
N ASP A 35 -3.29 -7.50 3.02
CA ASP A 35 -3.93 -8.04 1.82
C ASP A 35 -4.65 -9.36 2.11
N ARG A 36 -4.04 -10.27 2.88
CA ARG A 36 -4.69 -11.50 3.34
C ARG A 36 -5.92 -11.21 4.19
N ALA A 37 -5.79 -10.33 5.17
CA ALA A 37 -6.91 -9.94 6.04
C ALA A 37 -8.07 -9.30 5.26
N LEU A 38 -7.76 -8.53 4.22
CA LEU A 38 -8.76 -7.98 3.30
C LEU A 38 -9.53 -9.10 2.58
N LEU A 39 -8.83 -10.06 1.97
CA LEU A 39 -9.47 -11.17 1.27
C LEU A 39 -10.32 -12.04 2.21
N GLU A 40 -9.80 -12.37 3.40
CA GLU A 40 -10.54 -13.12 4.41
C GLU A 40 -11.82 -12.37 4.86
N SER A 41 -11.71 -11.06 5.05
CA SER A 41 -12.85 -10.21 5.40
C SER A 41 -13.91 -10.15 4.30
N ILE A 42 -13.50 -10.04 3.03
CA ILE A 42 -14.42 -10.10 1.88
C ILE A 42 -15.05 -11.49 1.76
N ALA A 43 -14.29 -12.55 2.00
CA ALA A 43 -14.77 -13.93 1.95
C ALA A 43 -15.80 -14.23 3.06
N ALA A 44 -15.59 -13.68 4.26
CA ALA A 44 -16.46 -13.93 5.41
C ALA A 44 -17.89 -13.41 5.20
N ARG A 45 -18.10 -12.25 4.54
CA ARG A 45 -19.41 -11.68 4.20
C ARG A 45 -20.41 -11.56 5.37
N THR A 46 -19.95 -11.72 6.61
CA THR A 46 -20.79 -11.65 7.80
C THR A 46 -20.84 -10.21 8.28
N GLN A 47 -21.76 -9.43 7.71
CA GLN A 47 -22.32 -8.15 8.19
C GLN A 47 -22.37 -7.12 7.06
N PRO A 48 -23.57 -6.59 6.77
CA PRO A 48 -23.68 -5.49 5.85
C PRO A 48 -23.36 -4.13 6.45
N GLU A 49 -22.44 -3.42 5.81
CA GLU A 49 -22.26 -1.99 6.01
C GLU A 49 -22.60 -1.18 4.75
N PRO A 50 -23.22 0.01 4.91
CA PRO A 50 -23.54 0.87 3.78
C PRO A 50 -22.28 1.37 3.05
N ALA A 51 -22.32 1.31 1.72
CA ALA A 51 -21.25 1.76 0.81
C ALA A 51 -20.74 3.17 1.14
N ASP A 52 -21.67 4.11 1.33
CA ASP A 52 -21.35 5.52 1.55
C ASP A 52 -20.60 5.74 2.86
N SER A 53 -20.95 4.97 3.90
CA SER A 53 -20.27 5.03 5.19
C SER A 53 -18.84 4.49 5.09
N LEU A 54 -18.64 3.43 4.32
CA LEU A 54 -17.33 2.84 4.05
C LEU A 54 -16.45 3.79 3.24
N ALA A 55 -16.98 4.39 2.17
CA ALA A 55 -16.26 5.34 1.34
C ALA A 55 -15.86 6.61 2.12
N ALA A 56 -16.76 7.14 2.95
CA ALA A 56 -16.47 8.30 3.80
C ALA A 56 -15.40 7.97 4.86
N THR A 57 -15.48 6.78 5.47
CA THR A 57 -14.47 6.32 6.42
C THR A 57 -13.12 6.18 5.75
N PHE A 58 -13.06 5.48 4.61
CA PHE A 58 -11.82 5.33 3.86
C PHE A 58 -11.25 6.69 3.44
N ALA A 59 -12.05 7.61 2.89
CA ALA A 59 -11.59 8.94 2.52
C ALA A 59 -10.95 9.72 3.68
N ARG A 60 -11.54 9.64 4.88
CA ARG A 60 -11.02 10.31 6.09
C ARG A 60 -9.67 9.75 6.51
N GLU A 61 -9.58 8.43 6.65
CA GLU A 61 -8.32 7.77 7.06
C GLU A 61 -7.24 7.94 5.97
N PHE A 62 -7.63 7.81 4.70
CA PHE A 62 -6.73 7.94 3.56
C PHE A 62 -6.12 9.34 3.45
N ARG A 63 -6.89 10.38 3.78
CA ARG A 63 -6.35 11.75 3.91
C ARG A 63 -5.29 11.86 5.00
N GLY A 64 -5.46 11.13 6.11
CA GLY A 64 -4.44 11.08 7.18
C GLY A 64 -3.10 10.52 6.70
N LEU A 65 -3.12 9.56 5.77
CA LEU A 65 -1.93 8.97 5.17
C LEU A 65 -1.28 9.86 4.11
N PHE A 66 -2.09 10.65 3.39
CA PHE A 66 -1.65 11.52 2.29
C PHE A 66 -2.04 12.99 2.55
N PRO A 67 -1.48 13.66 3.58
CA PRO A 67 -1.93 14.99 4.02
C PRO A 67 -1.78 16.09 2.96
N SER A 68 -0.81 15.94 2.05
CA SER A 68 -0.59 16.88 0.94
C SER A 68 -1.51 16.64 -0.27
N CYS A 69 -2.27 15.55 -0.29
CA CYS A 69 -3.20 15.28 -1.37
C CYS A 69 -4.44 16.19 -1.26
N PRO A 70 -4.90 16.82 -2.36
CA PRO A 70 -6.16 17.57 -2.34
C PRO A 70 -7.33 16.69 -1.87
N GLN A 71 -8.18 17.23 -0.99
CA GLN A 71 -9.31 16.50 -0.39
C GLN A 71 -10.20 15.83 -1.45
N LYS A 72 -10.55 16.56 -2.52
CA LYS A 72 -11.38 16.02 -3.62
C LYS A 72 -10.75 14.78 -4.28
N LYS A 73 -9.41 14.73 -4.39
CA LYS A 73 -8.70 13.58 -4.97
C LYS A 73 -8.75 12.35 -4.07
N ALA A 74 -8.62 12.54 -2.76
CA ALA A 74 -8.76 11.45 -1.80
C ALA A 74 -10.19 10.90 -1.77
N GLU A 75 -11.20 11.78 -1.79
CA GLU A 75 -12.63 11.40 -1.85
C GLU A 75 -13.00 10.71 -3.17
N GLU A 76 -12.44 11.14 -4.30
CA GLU A 76 -12.59 10.48 -5.61
C GLU A 76 -11.97 9.07 -5.58
N ALA A 77 -10.73 8.94 -5.10
CA ALA A 77 -10.05 7.66 -4.96
C ALA A 77 -10.84 6.70 -4.06
N ALA A 78 -11.38 7.22 -2.96
CA ALA A 78 -12.15 6.45 -2.01
C ALA A 78 -13.45 5.89 -2.58
N ARG A 79 -14.25 6.76 -3.22
CA ARG A 79 -15.48 6.35 -3.88
C ARG A 79 -15.21 5.35 -4.99
N HIS A 80 -14.17 5.58 -5.80
CA HIS A 80 -13.83 4.68 -6.89
C HIS A 80 -13.45 3.28 -6.39
N LEU A 81 -12.57 3.19 -5.39
CA LEU A 81 -12.14 1.90 -4.86
C LEU A 81 -13.31 1.12 -4.22
N VAL A 82 -14.14 1.78 -3.40
CA VAL A 82 -15.31 1.12 -2.79
C VAL A 82 -16.32 0.67 -3.85
N ALA A 83 -16.61 1.50 -4.85
CA ALA A 83 -17.52 1.15 -5.94
C ALA A 83 -17.01 -0.04 -6.77
N GLU A 84 -15.71 -0.08 -7.05
CA GLU A 84 -15.07 -1.19 -7.76
C GLU A 84 -15.17 -2.49 -6.95
N MET A 85 -14.87 -2.44 -5.65
CA MET A 85 -15.01 -3.59 -4.76
C MET A 85 -16.44 -4.14 -4.75
N GLN A 86 -17.44 -3.26 -4.69
CA GLN A 86 -18.85 -3.67 -4.71
C GLN A 86 -19.29 -4.26 -6.06
N THR A 87 -18.73 -3.76 -7.16
CA THR A 87 -18.98 -4.31 -8.51
C THR A 87 -18.42 -5.72 -8.63
N LEU A 88 -17.26 -5.98 -8.04
CA LEU A 88 -16.61 -7.29 -8.06
C LEU A 88 -17.28 -8.27 -7.08
N PHE A 89 -17.57 -7.79 -5.87
CA PHE A 89 -18.13 -8.57 -4.77
C PHE A 89 -19.50 -7.97 -4.37
N PRO A 90 -20.61 -8.39 -5.02
CA PRO A 90 -21.93 -7.75 -4.93
C PRO A 90 -22.66 -7.89 -3.57
N TRP A 91 -21.93 -8.20 -2.50
CA TRP A 91 -22.41 -8.24 -1.12
C TRP A 91 -21.74 -7.10 -0.34
N SER A 92 -22.36 -6.72 0.76
CA SER A 92 -21.84 -5.66 1.63
C SER A 92 -20.44 -5.98 2.19
N LEU A 93 -19.51 -5.06 1.98
CA LEU A 93 -18.21 -5.07 2.62
C LEU A 93 -18.36 -4.69 4.09
N CYS A 94 -17.50 -5.21 4.97
CA CYS A 94 -17.53 -4.84 6.38
C CYS A 94 -16.40 -3.86 6.73
N ARG A 95 -16.47 -3.23 7.90
CA ARG A 95 -15.45 -2.30 8.40
C ARG A 95 -14.06 -2.93 8.47
N ALA A 96 -13.96 -4.23 8.70
CA ALA A 96 -12.68 -4.93 8.72
C ALA A 96 -11.96 -4.88 7.35
N SER A 97 -12.71 -4.91 6.24
CA SER A 97 -12.14 -4.75 4.89
C SER A 97 -11.51 -3.36 4.72
N ILE A 98 -12.19 -2.31 5.20
CA ILE A 98 -11.67 -0.93 5.14
C ILE A 98 -10.44 -0.77 6.03
N ALA A 99 -10.45 -1.33 7.24
CA ALA A 99 -9.29 -1.29 8.14
C ALA A 99 -8.08 -1.99 7.51
N ALA A 100 -8.26 -3.17 6.92
CA ALA A 100 -7.21 -3.89 6.20
C ALA A 100 -6.67 -3.08 5.03
N LEU A 101 -7.54 -2.44 4.23
CA LEU A 101 -7.13 -1.54 3.14
C LEU A 101 -6.26 -0.39 3.65
N ILE A 102 -6.71 0.32 4.69
CA ILE A 102 -5.97 1.45 5.26
C ILE A 102 -4.60 1.02 5.79
N ASN A 103 -4.52 -0.12 6.48
CA ASN A 103 -3.25 -0.68 6.93
C ASN A 103 -2.33 -0.98 5.75
N GLY A 104 -2.86 -1.60 4.69
CA GLY A 104 -2.12 -1.87 3.46
C GLY A 104 -1.58 -0.59 2.79
N PHE A 105 -2.39 0.49 2.74
CA PHE A 105 -1.95 1.78 2.22
C PHE A 105 -0.91 2.47 3.11
N SER A 106 -1.03 2.34 4.44
CA SER A 106 -0.04 2.86 5.39
C SER A 106 1.34 2.24 5.15
N HIS A 107 1.41 0.91 5.01
CA HIS A 107 2.66 0.24 4.69
C HIS A 107 3.19 0.64 3.30
N ARG A 108 2.33 0.74 2.29
CA ARG A 108 2.73 1.18 0.93
C ARG A 108 3.28 2.60 0.93
N ALA A 109 2.68 3.52 1.67
CA ALA A 109 3.17 4.89 1.82
C ALA A 109 4.58 4.93 2.45
N GLN A 110 4.84 4.06 3.43
CA GLN A 110 6.16 3.94 4.05
C GLN A 110 7.19 3.29 3.10
N VAL A 111 6.79 2.28 2.31
CA VAL A 111 7.67 1.65 1.31
C VAL A 111 8.25 2.67 0.34
N ARG A 112 7.50 3.71 -0.04
CA ARG A 112 7.97 4.79 -0.91
C ARG A 112 9.18 5.53 -0.33
N GLN A 113 9.31 5.63 0.99
CA GLN A 113 10.46 6.27 1.66
C GLN A 113 11.76 5.46 1.50
N HIS A 114 11.64 4.16 1.19
CA HIS A 114 12.75 3.24 1.03
C HIS A 114 13.07 2.90 -0.43
N LYS A 115 12.32 3.46 -1.41
CA LYS A 115 12.47 3.17 -2.83
C LYS A 115 12.54 4.42 -3.70
N ASN A 116 13.43 4.40 -4.69
CA ASN A 116 13.59 5.49 -5.65
C ASN A 116 12.46 5.54 -6.70
N GLN A 117 11.80 4.41 -6.95
CA GLN A 117 10.69 4.29 -7.90
C GLN A 117 9.37 4.03 -7.18
N THR A 118 8.27 4.57 -7.71
CA THR A 118 6.92 4.35 -7.20
C THR A 118 6.42 2.95 -7.55
N ARG A 119 6.75 2.44 -8.75
CA ARG A 119 6.38 1.09 -9.22
C ARG A 119 7.52 0.11 -9.10
N ASP A 120 7.16 -1.16 -8.89
CA ASP A 120 8.08 -2.29 -8.75
C ASP A 120 7.39 -3.51 -9.39
N ALA A 121 7.61 -3.70 -10.68
CA ALA A 121 6.88 -4.71 -11.47
C ALA A 121 7.08 -6.14 -10.96
N VAL A 122 8.29 -6.46 -10.46
CA VAL A 122 8.57 -7.76 -9.85
C VAL A 122 7.69 -7.96 -8.62
N ARG A 123 7.62 -6.94 -7.75
CA ARG A 123 6.78 -7.00 -6.56
C ARG A 123 5.29 -7.05 -6.89
N GLU A 124 4.83 -6.31 -7.89
CA GLU A 124 3.43 -6.32 -8.33
C GLU A 124 3.02 -7.72 -8.82
N GLN A 125 3.91 -8.39 -9.58
CA GLN A 125 3.72 -9.78 -10.01
C GLN A 125 3.65 -10.77 -8.82
N GLU A 126 4.57 -10.68 -7.85
CA GLU A 126 4.55 -11.52 -6.64
C GLU A 126 3.25 -11.33 -5.82
N MET A 127 2.72 -10.11 -5.80
CA MET A 127 1.45 -9.83 -5.12
C MET A 127 0.27 -10.46 -5.88
N SER A 128 0.23 -10.34 -7.20
CA SER A 128 -0.80 -10.96 -8.04
C SER A 128 -0.85 -12.49 -7.88
N GLU A 129 0.31 -13.15 -7.92
CA GLU A 129 0.40 -14.61 -7.73
C GLU A 129 -0.12 -15.07 -6.37
N ARG A 130 0.18 -14.31 -5.32
CA ARG A 130 -0.30 -14.62 -3.97
C ARG A 130 -1.78 -14.35 -3.80
N TRP A 131 -2.30 -13.25 -4.35
CA TRP A 131 -3.73 -12.98 -4.35
C TRP A 131 -4.52 -14.04 -5.12
N CYS A 132 -3.99 -14.52 -6.25
CA CYS A 132 -4.56 -15.63 -7.01
C CYS A 132 -4.58 -16.94 -6.19
N SER A 133 -3.50 -17.21 -5.45
CA SER A 133 -3.43 -18.39 -4.56
C SER A 133 -4.40 -18.28 -3.38
N SER A 134 -4.43 -17.14 -2.69
CA SER A 134 -5.31 -16.89 -1.55
C SER A 134 -6.79 -16.86 -1.94
N SER A 135 -7.13 -16.26 -3.07
CA SER A 135 -8.51 -16.24 -3.59
C SER A 135 -9.02 -17.64 -3.87
N THR A 136 -8.19 -18.49 -4.50
CA THR A 136 -8.51 -19.91 -4.73
C THR A 136 -8.78 -20.63 -3.40
N ALA A 137 -7.93 -20.44 -2.39
CA ALA A 137 -8.10 -21.05 -1.07
C ALA A 137 -9.38 -20.58 -0.34
N LEU A 138 -9.79 -19.34 -0.57
CA LEU A 138 -10.99 -18.72 0.00
C LEU A 138 -12.26 -18.92 -0.85
N ALA A 139 -12.19 -19.73 -1.91
CA ALA A 139 -13.27 -19.92 -2.88
C ALA A 139 -13.83 -18.60 -3.46
N MET A 140 -12.94 -17.63 -3.65
CA MET A 140 -13.20 -16.37 -4.35
C MET A 140 -12.79 -16.47 -5.81
N ASP A 141 -13.38 -15.64 -6.65
CA ASP A 141 -13.02 -15.56 -8.07
C ASP A 141 -11.62 -14.92 -8.23
N PRO A 142 -10.62 -15.65 -8.75
CA PRO A 142 -9.25 -15.16 -8.86
C PRO A 142 -9.09 -13.94 -9.79
N GLN A 143 -9.90 -13.87 -10.85
CA GLN A 143 -9.86 -12.75 -11.79
C GLN A 143 -10.40 -11.48 -11.14
N LYS A 144 -11.47 -11.61 -10.35
CA LYS A 144 -12.01 -10.46 -9.60
C LYS A 144 -11.06 -10.00 -8.52
N THR A 145 -10.40 -10.91 -7.81
CA THR A 145 -9.41 -10.52 -6.80
C THR A 145 -8.20 -9.86 -7.42
N ASP A 146 -7.68 -10.36 -8.55
CA ASP A 146 -6.57 -9.71 -9.24
C ASP A 146 -6.97 -8.31 -9.75
N ARG A 147 -8.16 -8.17 -10.33
CA ARG A 147 -8.68 -6.85 -10.72
C ARG A 147 -8.74 -5.88 -9.54
N LEU A 148 -9.19 -6.32 -8.37
CA LEU A 148 -9.18 -5.49 -7.16
C LEU A 148 -7.75 -5.11 -6.73
N LEU A 149 -6.81 -6.05 -6.77
CA LEU A 149 -5.40 -5.77 -6.49
C LEU A 149 -4.85 -4.67 -7.40
N GLN A 150 -5.11 -4.77 -8.70
CA GLN A 150 -4.66 -3.76 -9.67
C GLN A 150 -5.22 -2.38 -9.32
N THR A 151 -6.51 -2.28 -8.99
CA THR A 151 -7.12 -1.00 -8.56
C THR A 151 -6.45 -0.44 -7.30
N ILE A 152 -6.10 -1.29 -6.33
CA ILE A 152 -5.39 -0.87 -5.11
C ILE A 152 -3.98 -0.36 -5.43
N ILE A 153 -3.24 -1.08 -6.28
CA ILE A 153 -1.89 -0.69 -6.72
C ILE A 153 -1.96 0.66 -7.45
N GLU A 154 -2.86 0.80 -8.43
CA GLU A 154 -3.03 2.04 -9.19
C GLU A 154 -3.40 3.22 -8.29
N THR A 155 -4.31 3.00 -7.33
CA THR A 155 -4.68 4.01 -6.34
C THR A 155 -3.48 4.41 -5.50
N SER A 156 -2.67 3.44 -5.06
CA SER A 156 -1.46 3.70 -4.27
C SER A 156 -0.44 4.51 -5.08
N VAL A 157 -0.16 4.11 -6.32
CA VAL A 157 0.78 4.79 -7.21
C VAL A 157 0.36 6.22 -7.44
N ARG A 158 -0.90 6.44 -7.84
CA ARG A 158 -1.44 7.77 -8.12
C ARG A 158 -1.31 8.69 -6.90
N MET A 159 -1.57 8.16 -5.70
CA MET A 159 -1.54 8.97 -4.48
C MET A 159 -0.12 9.28 -4.04
N GLN A 160 0.81 8.33 -4.16
CA GLN A 160 2.24 8.57 -3.92
C GLN A 160 2.83 9.56 -4.92
N GLU A 161 2.37 9.56 -6.17
CA GLU A 161 2.74 10.54 -7.19
C GLU A 161 2.15 11.92 -6.93
N ILE A 162 0.92 12.02 -6.43
CA ILE A 162 0.34 13.32 -6.03
C ILE A 162 1.07 13.90 -4.81
N GLN A 163 1.59 13.03 -3.94
CA GLN A 163 2.28 13.42 -2.70
C GLN A 163 3.72 13.90 -2.92
N VAL A 164 4.18 14.23 -4.15
CA VAL A 164 5.56 14.65 -4.42
C VAL A 164 6.01 15.69 -3.38
N PRO A 165 7.07 15.42 -2.59
CA PRO A 165 7.56 16.36 -1.61
C PRO A 165 7.99 17.66 -2.33
N PRO A 166 7.89 18.84 -1.69
CA PRO A 166 8.45 20.05 -2.27
C PRO A 166 9.90 19.76 -2.68
N ALA A 167 10.24 20.09 -3.92
CA ALA A 167 11.60 19.93 -4.43
C ALA A 167 12.58 20.46 -3.38
N ALA A 168 13.55 19.63 -2.99
CA ALA A 168 14.67 20.13 -2.19
C ALA A 168 15.23 21.33 -2.97
N ALA A 169 15.08 22.52 -2.40
CA ALA A 169 15.61 23.72 -3.00
C ALA A 169 17.12 23.51 -3.24
N PRO A 170 17.65 23.94 -4.40
CA PRO A 170 19.08 23.86 -4.69
C PRO A 170 19.91 24.66 -3.67
#